data_AF-A0A2E5K5B5-F1
#
_entry.id   AF-A0A2E5K5B5-F1
#
_cell.length_a   1.000
_cell.length_b   1.000
_cell.length_c   1.000
_cell.angle_alpha   90.00
_cell.angle_beta   90.00
_cell.angle_gamma   90.00
#
_symmetry.space_group_name_H-M   'P 1'
#
loop_
_entity.id
_entity.type
_entity.pdbx_description
1 polymer ?
#
loop_
_entity_poly.entity_id
_entity_poly.type
_entity_poly.pdbx_seq_one_letter_code
_entity_poly.pdbx_strand_id
1 'polypeptide(L)' 'MKETVTKLNNWIKLITQVGIALIALSLVAEIVFGPNAVFGQGVVDNLKTIVNDIGGENGFVGLVAILVIFALVRGRV' A
#
# COMPACT_ATOMS: atom_id res chain seq x y z
N MET A 1 -10.90 8.26 -32.54
CA MET A 1 -10.08 8.87 -31.48
C MET A 1 -10.58 8.57 -30.07
N LYS A 2 -11.85 8.88 -29.71
CA LYS A 2 -12.39 8.60 -28.36
C LYS A 2 -12.33 7.12 -27.98
N GLU A 3 -12.68 6.22 -28.89
CA GLU A 3 -12.67 4.77 -28.65
C GLU A 3 -11.28 4.21 -28.31
N THR A 4 -10.23 4.62 -29.04
CA THR A 4 -8.85 4.19 -28.78
C THR A 4 -8.36 4.66 -27.40
N VAL A 5 -8.68 5.89 -27.02
CA VAL A 5 -8.34 6.43 -25.69
C VAL A 5 -9.07 5.67 -24.59
N THR A 6 -10.35 5.33 -24.79
CA THR A 6 -11.11 4.51 -23.84
C THR A 6 -10.52 3.11 -23.69
N LYS A 7 -10.16 2.45 -24.79
CA LYS A 7 -9.51 1.13 -24.75
C LYS A 7 -8.19 1.19 -23.99
N LEU A 8 -7.33 2.17 -24.28
CA LEU A 8 -6.06 2.36 -23.57
C LEU A 8 -6.27 2.59 -22.07
N ASN A 9 -7.20 3.46 -21.70
CA ASN A 9 -7.54 3.70 -20.29
C ASN A 9 -8.00 2.42 -19.59
N ASN A 10 -8.78 1.57 -20.25
CA ASN A 10 -9.22 0.30 -19.67
C ASN A 10 -8.05 -0.67 -19.48
N TRP A 11 -7.12 -0.75 -20.44
CA TRP A 11 -5.90 -1.55 -20.31
C TRP A 11 -5.01 -1.08 -19.15
N ILE A 12 -4.80 0.23 -19.03
CA ILE A 12 -4.04 0.81 -17.91
C ILE A 12 -4.70 0.45 -16.58
N LYS A 13 -6.03 0.61 -16.47
CA LYS A 13 -6.75 0.23 -15.24
C LYS A 13 -6.57 -1.25 -14.89
N LEU A 14 -6.69 -2.14 -15.86
CA LEU A 14 -6.52 -3.58 -15.65
C LEU A 14 -5.10 -3.92 -15.19
N ILE A 15 -4.09 -3.37 -15.85
CA ILE A 15 -2.69 -3.61 -15.49
C ILE A 15 -2.39 -3.03 -14.10
N THR A 16 -2.87 -1.82 -13.80
CA THR A 16 -2.72 -1.21 -12.48
C THR A 16 -3.40 -2.04 -11.40
N GLN A 17 -4.60 -2.57 -11.67
CA GLN A 17 -5.30 -3.43 -10.72
C GLN A 17 -4.50 -4.71 -10.42
N VAL A 18 -3.93 -5.34 -11.44
CA VAL A 18 -3.04 -6.49 -11.29
C VAL A 18 -1.77 -6.09 -10.53
N GLY A 19 -1.17 -4.95 -10.86
CA GLY A 19 0.02 -4.42 -10.20
C GLY A 19 -0.21 -4.20 -8.70
N ILE A 20 -1.34 -3.60 -8.32
CA ILE A 20 -1.72 -3.40 -6.91
C ILE A 20 -1.87 -4.75 -6.20
N ALA A 21 -2.49 -5.75 -6.84
CA ALA A 21 -2.61 -7.08 -6.27
C ALA A 21 -1.23 -7.74 -6.05
N LEU A 22 -0.29 -7.54 -6.97
CA LEU A 22 1.07 -8.05 -6.83
C LEU A 22 1.85 -7.33 -5.71
N ILE A 23 1.66 -6.02 -5.54
CA ILE A 23 2.23 -5.26 -4.42
C ILE A 23 1.69 -5.80 -3.09
N ALA A 24 0.38 -6.03 -2.99
CA ALA A 24 -0.23 -6.60 -1.79
C ALA A 24 0.31 -8.00 -1.48
N LEU A 25 0.45 -8.86 -2.50
CA LEU A 25 1.03 -10.20 -2.34
C LEU A 25 2.48 -10.13 -1.86
N SER A 26 3.27 -9.23 -2.44
CA SER A 26 4.66 -8.99 -2.08
C SER A 26 4.81 -8.55 -0.63
N LEU A 27 3.95 -7.63 -0.17
CA LEU A 27 3.92 -7.17 1.22
C LEU A 27 3.66 -8.33 2.19
N VAL A 28 2.65 -9.16 1.90
CA VAL A 28 2.33 -10.32 2.74
C VAL A 28 3.50 -11.31 2.78
N ALA A 29 4.14 -11.58 1.64
CA ALA A 29 5.29 -12.46 1.58
C ALA A 29 6.47 -11.96 2.42
N GLU A 30 6.81 -10.68 2.33
CA GLU A 30 7.91 -10.08 3.11
C GLU A 30 7.60 -10.06 4.62
N ILE A 31 6.33 -9.85 5.02
CA ILE A 31 5.92 -9.92 6.43
C ILE A 31 6.00 -11.35 6.98
N VAL A 32 5.56 -12.35 6.19
CA VAL A 32 5.48 -13.75 6.64
C VAL A 32 6.84 -14.44 6.64
N PHE A 33 7.64 -14.23 5.59
CA PHE A 33 8.92 -14.93 5.38
C PHE A 33 10.15 -14.09 5.77
N GLY A 34 9.96 -12.80 6.04
CA GLY A 34 11.02 -11.87 6.46
C GLY A 34 11.70 -11.11 5.31
N PRO A 35 12.70 -10.25 5.63
CA PRO A 35 13.27 -9.24 4.72
C PRO A 35 13.96 -9.78 3.45
N ASN A 36 14.25 -11.09 3.40
CA ASN A 36 14.93 -11.74 2.28
C ASN A 36 13.98 -12.69 1.51
N ALA A 37 12.66 -12.49 1.64
CA ALA A 37 11.70 -13.22 0.83
C ALA A 37 11.98 -12.95 -0.66
N VAL A 38 12.06 -14.03 -1.46
CA VAL A 38 12.30 -13.96 -2.92
C VAL A 38 11.24 -13.10 -3.62
N PHE A 39 10.04 -13.02 -3.04
CA PHE A 39 8.96 -12.15 -3.48
C PHE A 39 8.76 -11.02 -2.47
N GLY A 40 8.93 -9.78 -2.93
CA GLY A 40 8.64 -8.58 -2.14
C GLY A 40 9.81 -7.93 -1.42
N GLN A 41 11.06 -8.31 -1.72
CA GLN A 41 12.23 -7.66 -1.12
C GLN A 41 12.19 -6.12 -1.28
N GLY A 42 12.12 -5.41 -0.15
CA GLY A 42 12.16 -3.95 -0.10
C GLY A 42 10.83 -3.26 -0.37
N VAL A 43 9.71 -3.98 -0.53
CA VAL A 43 8.38 -3.38 -0.73
C VAL A 43 7.90 -2.72 0.57
N VAL A 44 8.07 -3.41 1.70
CA VAL A 44 7.74 -2.87 3.03
C VAL A 44 8.60 -1.65 3.34
N ASP A 45 9.90 -1.68 3.03
CA ASP A 45 10.79 -0.56 3.29
C ASP A 45 10.49 0.65 2.40
N ASN A 46 10.18 0.43 1.12
CA ASN A 46 9.71 1.50 0.24
C ASN A 46 8.42 2.16 0.77
N LEU A 47 7.48 1.36 1.29
CA LEU A 47 6.27 1.90 1.91
C LEU A 47 6.55 2.69 3.19
N LYS A 48 7.47 2.23 4.04
CA LYS A 48 7.91 2.99 5.22
C LYS A 48 8.49 4.34 4.81
N THR A 49 9.35 4.38 3.79
CA THR A 49 9.93 5.63 3.27
C THR A 49 8.84 6.59 2.81
N ILE A 50 7.90 6.12 1.97
CA ILE A 50 6.79 6.97 1.50
C ILE A 50 5.96 7.52 2.66
N VAL A 51 5.65 6.68 3.66
CA VAL A 51 4.89 7.13 4.83
C VAL A 51 5.67 8.16 5.65
N ASN A 52 6.98 7.99 5.80
CA ASN A 52 7.84 8.94 6.50
C ASN A 52 8.01 10.25 5.73
N ASP A 53 8.07 10.20 4.40
CA ASP A 53 8.17 11.40 3.56
C ASP A 53 6.90 12.26 3.66
N ILE A 54 5.73 11.64 3.80
CA ILE A 54 4.45 12.34 3.90
C ILE A 54 4.17 12.79 5.34
N GLY A 55 4.39 11.91 6.33
CA GLY A 55 4.00 12.13 7.72
C GLY A 55 5.13 12.59 8.63
N GLY A 56 6.34 12.77 8.11
CA GLY A 56 7.54 13.08 8.88
C GLY A 56 8.05 11.88 9.69
N GLU A 57 9.01 12.14 10.56
CA GLU A 57 9.77 11.13 11.33
C GLU A 57 8.89 10.15 12.13
N ASN A 58 7.67 10.56 12.52
CA ASN A 58 6.71 9.74 13.26
C ASN A 58 5.36 9.61 12.54
N GLY A 59 5.33 9.80 11.23
CA GLY A 59 4.11 9.80 10.42
C GLY A 59 3.25 8.55 10.59
N PHE A 60 3.89 7.37 10.56
CA PHE A 60 3.19 6.10 10.75
C PHE A 60 2.54 5.98 12.13
N VAL A 61 3.26 6.35 13.20
CA VAL A 61 2.75 6.32 14.57
C VAL A 61 1.57 7.27 14.73
N GLY A 62 1.63 8.46 14.12
CA GLY A 62 0.53 9.41 14.06
C GLY A 62 -0.71 8.85 13.37
N LEU A 63 -0.55 8.17 12.24
CA LEU A 63 -1.66 7.50 11.53
C LEU A 63 -2.30 6.39 12.38
N VAL A 64 -1.50 5.57 13.06
CA VAL A 64 -2.00 4.54 13.99
C VAL A 64 -2.78 5.16 15.14
N ALA A 65 -2.26 6.25 15.72
CA ALA A 65 -2.96 6.97 16.80
C ALA A 65 -4.35 7.47 16.36
N ILE A 66 -4.46 8.05 15.15
CA ILE A 66 -5.75 8.50 14.59
C ILE A 66 -6.72 7.31 14.42
N LEU A 67 -6.23 6.16 13.92
CA LEU A 67 -7.07 4.96 13.76
C LEU A 67 -7.58 4.43 15.10
N VAL A 68 -6.73 4.42 16.13
CA VAL A 68 -7.12 4.00 17.49
C VAL A 68 -8.15 4.94 18.08
N ILE A 69 -7.93 6.27 18.00
CA ILE A 69 -8.90 7.27 18.46
C ILE A 69 -10.23 7.10 17.73
N PHE A 70 -10.20 6.90 16.41
CA PHE A 70 -11.41 6.69 15.62
C PHE A 70 -12.16 5.41 16.00
N ALA A 71 -11.44 4.32 16.28
CA ALA A 71 -12.04 3.07 16.75
C ALA A 71 -12.71 3.23 18.13
N LEU A 72 -12.06 3.96 19.05
CA LEU A 72 -12.61 4.28 20.38
C LEU A 72 -13.87 5.16 20.28
N VAL A 73 -13.84 6.21 19.45
CA VAL A 73 -15.01 7.09 19.22
C VAL A 73 -16.19 6.32 18.64
N ARG A 74 -15.95 5.27 17.84
CA ARG A 74 -16.98 4.36 17.33
C ARG A 74 -17.38 3.23 18.29
N GLY A 75 -16.78 3.13 19.47
CA GLY A 75 -17.04 2.05 20.44
C GLY A 75 -16.66 0.66 19.91
N ARG A 76 -15.61 0.57 19.09
CA ARG A 76 -15.16 -0.69 18.44
C ARG A 76 -13.95 -1.34 19.13
N VAL A 77 -13.55 -0.85 20.30
CA VAL A 77 -12.41 -1.33 21.09
C VAL A 77 -12.91 -1.71 22.48
#